data_AF-A0A3D2UCJ2-F1
#
_entry.id   AF-A0A3D2UCJ2-F1
#
_cell.length_a   1.000
_cell.length_b   1.000
_cell.length_c   1.000
_cell.angle_alpha   90.00
_cell.angle_beta   90.00
_cell.angle_gamma   90.00
#
_symmetry.space_group_name_H-M   'P 1'
#
loop_
_entity.id
_entity.type
_entity.pdbx_description
1 polymer ?
#
loop_
_entity_poly.entity_id
_entity_poly.type
_entity_poly.pdbx_seq_one_letter_code
_entity_poly.pdbx_strand_id
1 'polypeptide(L)'
;ERLLAMPEDEVNQPYEEYREISNTYEQRVATLAIAGDAIPRYGAQWPEQGMLNARDHIQAFQLRNTPGQSIAATFMIGDNLEVGDPGQGAYSLFVMGHENDSGYMESYTWFRDTTEDGKAAPRYFDHLDWDGDGLDEILLDVFGDQKRSFAALSRQGDSWVRTYQDNCAES
;
A
#
# COMPACT_ATOMS: atom_id res chain seq x y z
N GLU A 1 -15.67 6.29 -10.61
CA GLU A 1 -15.33 7.30 -11.64
C GLU A 1 -14.00 6.95 -12.28
N ARG A 2 -13.71 7.50 -13.46
CA ARG A 2 -12.48 7.22 -14.22
C ARG A 2 -11.42 8.22 -13.74
N LEU A 3 -10.33 7.74 -13.13
CA LEU A 3 -9.13 8.55 -12.93
C LEU A 3 -8.63 8.94 -14.33
N LEU A 4 -9.06 10.11 -14.82
CA LEU A 4 -8.59 10.70 -16.04
C LEU A 4 -7.35 11.51 -15.68
N ALA A 5 -6.26 11.28 -16.41
CA ALA A 5 -5.16 12.23 -16.42
C ALA A 5 -5.75 13.60 -16.75
N MET A 6 -5.60 14.56 -15.82
CA MET A 6 -6.06 15.92 -16.06
C MET A 6 -5.18 16.56 -17.14
N PRO A 7 -5.77 17.28 -18.10
CA PRO A 7 -5.01 18.10 -19.05
C PRO A 7 -4.06 19.04 -18.30
N GLU A 8 -2.84 19.19 -18.81
CA GLU A 8 -1.77 20.00 -18.20
C GLU A 8 -2.20 21.46 -17.97
N ASP A 9 -3.09 21.98 -18.80
CA ASP A 9 -3.65 23.34 -18.72
C ASP A 9 -4.71 23.52 -17.62
N GLU A 10 -5.24 22.42 -17.07
CA GLU A 10 -6.19 22.43 -15.95
C GLU A 10 -5.51 22.24 -14.58
N VAL A 11 -4.22 21.89 -14.56
CA VAL A 11 -3.46 21.59 -13.34
C VAL A 11 -2.47 22.71 -13.06
N ASN A 12 -2.77 23.55 -12.05
CA ASN A 12 -1.84 24.57 -11.55
C ASN A 12 -1.00 24.03 -10.37
N GLN A 13 -0.54 22.78 -10.48
CA GLN A 13 0.34 22.13 -9.51
C GLN A 13 1.75 22.05 -10.10
N PRO A 14 2.81 22.35 -9.33
CA PRO A 14 4.18 22.19 -9.81
C PRO A 14 4.43 20.73 -10.15
N TYR A 15 4.92 20.47 -11.37
CA TYR A 15 5.31 19.12 -11.78
C TYR A 15 6.55 18.71 -10.98
N GLU A 16 6.43 17.63 -10.20
CA GLU A 16 7.57 17.02 -9.51
C GLU A 16 8.13 15.90 -10.37
N GLU A 17 9.47 15.86 -10.56
CA GLU A 17 10.10 14.75 -11.26
C GLU A 17 9.86 13.45 -10.49
N TYR A 18 9.30 12.44 -11.15
CA TYR A 18 9.21 11.08 -10.62
C TYR A 18 10.61 10.58 -10.23
N ARG A 19 10.80 10.24 -8.96
CA ARG A 19 12.06 9.71 -8.43
C ARG A 19 11.80 8.38 -7.76
N GLU A 20 12.26 7.31 -8.41
CA GLU A 20 12.28 6.00 -7.78
C GLU A 20 13.35 5.98 -6.68
N ILE A 21 12.92 6.03 -5.42
CA ILE A 21 13.82 5.84 -4.29
C ILE A 21 14.07 4.34 -4.16
N SER A 22 15.27 3.91 -4.54
CA SER A 22 15.70 2.52 -4.29
C SER A 22 15.63 2.21 -2.80
N ASN A 23 14.99 1.11 -2.43
CA ASN A 23 14.88 0.73 -1.03
C ASN A 23 16.21 0.21 -0.45
N THR A 24 16.43 0.48 0.83
CA THR A 24 17.61 0.04 1.58
C THR A 24 17.38 -1.32 2.25
N TYR A 25 18.46 -1.92 2.78
CA TYR A 25 18.34 -3.15 3.58
C TYR A 25 17.47 -2.95 4.82
N GLU A 26 17.62 -1.82 5.51
CA GLU A 26 16.87 -1.49 6.72
C GLU A 26 15.37 -1.36 6.42
N GLN A 27 15.00 -0.70 5.33
CA GLN A 27 13.61 -0.61 4.86
C GLN A 27 13.02 -1.99 4.52
N ARG A 28 13.83 -2.85 3.88
CA ARG A 28 13.43 -4.24 3.64
C ARG A 28 13.25 -5.04 4.93
N VAL A 29 14.06 -4.81 5.96
CA VAL A 29 13.89 -5.50 7.26
C VAL A 29 12.69 -4.95 8.01
N ALA A 30 12.49 -3.64 8.01
CA ALA A 30 11.37 -2.97 8.67
C ALA A 30 10.02 -3.47 8.15
N THR A 31 9.83 -3.57 6.83
CA THR A 31 8.58 -4.11 6.27
C THR A 31 8.31 -5.56 6.69
N LEU A 32 9.35 -6.38 6.84
CA LEU A 32 9.21 -7.76 7.34
C LEU A 32 8.81 -7.79 8.81
N ALA A 33 9.39 -6.91 9.63
CA ALA A 33 9.06 -6.80 11.05
C ALA A 33 7.61 -6.32 11.24
N ILE A 34 7.22 -5.23 10.58
CA ILE A 34 5.85 -4.68 10.63
C ILE A 34 4.83 -5.74 10.21
N ALA A 35 5.06 -6.40 9.07
CA ALA A 35 4.15 -7.43 8.60
C ALA A 35 4.12 -8.66 9.53
N GLY A 36 5.26 -9.01 10.12
CA GLY A 36 5.35 -10.09 11.09
C GLY A 36 4.59 -9.81 12.40
N ASP A 37 4.57 -8.56 12.84
CA ASP A 37 3.76 -8.12 13.99
C ASP A 37 2.28 -7.94 13.62
N ALA A 38 1.96 -7.71 12.35
CA ALA A 38 0.60 -7.54 11.84
C ALA A 38 -0.17 -8.86 11.71
N ILE A 39 0.40 -9.89 11.11
CA ILE A 39 -0.31 -11.15 10.83
C ILE A 39 -1.02 -11.74 12.06
N PRO A 40 -0.37 -11.86 13.24
CA PRO A 40 -1.02 -12.43 14.42
C PRO A 40 -2.23 -11.62 14.90
N ARG A 41 -2.27 -10.31 14.65
CA ARG A 41 -3.41 -9.45 15.04
C ARG A 41 -4.69 -9.78 14.27
N TYR A 42 -4.56 -10.38 13.10
CA TYR A 42 -5.70 -10.81 12.27
C TYR A 42 -6.02 -12.30 12.41
N GLY A 43 -5.28 -13.06 13.24
CA GLY A 43 -5.49 -14.50 13.38
C GLY A 43 -5.16 -15.32 12.13
N ALA A 44 -4.48 -14.70 11.15
CA ALA A 44 -4.13 -15.34 9.88
C ALA A 44 -3.00 -16.36 10.05
N GLN A 45 -3.01 -17.39 9.19
CA GLN A 45 -1.96 -18.40 9.18
C GLN A 45 -0.64 -17.78 8.72
N TRP A 46 0.44 -18.10 9.44
CA TRP A 46 1.78 -17.67 9.06
C TRP A 46 2.24 -18.29 7.73
N PRO A 47 2.93 -17.55 6.83
CA PRO A 47 3.43 -18.11 5.59
C PRO A 47 4.51 -19.18 5.83
N GLU A 48 4.30 -20.38 5.30
CA GLU A 48 5.17 -21.54 5.51
C GLU A 48 6.61 -21.32 5.01
N GLN A 49 6.75 -20.60 3.89
CA GLN A 49 8.05 -20.27 3.30
C GLN A 49 8.67 -18.98 3.90
N GLY A 50 8.01 -18.39 4.90
CA GLY A 50 8.44 -17.18 5.59
C GLY A 50 8.10 -15.88 4.86
N MET A 51 8.14 -14.78 5.61
CA MET A 51 7.72 -13.45 5.16
C MET A 51 8.51 -12.89 3.98
N LEU A 52 9.79 -13.25 3.87
CA LEU A 52 10.62 -12.75 2.77
C LEU A 52 10.11 -13.24 1.42
N ASN A 53 9.68 -14.50 1.33
CA ASN A 53 9.14 -15.07 0.09
C ASN A 53 7.73 -14.55 -0.21
N ALA A 54 6.96 -14.22 0.83
CA ALA A 54 5.61 -13.67 0.67
C ALA A 54 5.59 -12.21 0.18
N ARG A 55 6.71 -11.48 0.22
CA ARG A 55 6.73 -10.06 -0.17
C ARG A 55 6.85 -9.88 -1.67
N ASP A 56 5.73 -9.57 -2.32
CA ASP A 56 5.67 -9.28 -3.76
C ASP A 56 6.12 -7.86 -4.12
N HIS A 57 5.90 -6.89 -3.23
CA HIS A 57 6.19 -5.49 -3.53
C HIS A 57 6.77 -4.74 -2.34
N ILE A 58 7.68 -3.82 -2.61
CA ILE A 58 8.18 -2.84 -1.64
C ILE A 58 8.57 -1.54 -2.34
N GLN A 59 8.16 -0.43 -1.75
CA GLN A 59 8.54 0.91 -2.18
C GLN A 59 9.02 1.73 -0.98
N ALA A 60 10.01 2.58 -1.20
CA ALA A 60 10.37 3.68 -0.31
C ALA A 60 10.00 5.00 -1.01
N PHE A 61 9.52 5.97 -0.22
CA PHE A 61 9.08 7.27 -0.74
C PHE A 61 9.21 8.34 0.35
N GLN A 62 9.26 9.61 -0.07
CA GLN A 62 9.35 10.75 0.84
C GLN A 62 8.08 11.58 0.70
N LEU A 63 7.28 11.62 1.75
CA LEU A 63 6.11 12.48 1.80
C LEU A 63 6.55 13.94 1.97
N ARG A 64 5.85 14.85 1.31
CA ARG A 64 6.00 16.29 1.47
C ARG A 64 5.73 16.71 2.90
N ASN A 65 6.47 17.72 3.35
CA ASN A 65 6.34 18.34 4.67
C ASN A 65 6.35 17.35 5.86
N THR A 66 6.85 16.13 5.65
CA THR A 66 6.90 15.08 6.65
C THR A 66 8.36 14.67 6.85
N PRO A 67 8.95 14.90 8.03
CA PRO A 67 10.30 14.42 8.32
C PRO A 67 10.38 12.89 8.26
N GLY A 68 11.49 12.35 7.76
CA GLY A 68 11.70 10.90 7.68
C GLY A 68 11.08 10.25 6.44
N GLN A 69 11.62 9.11 6.02
CA GLN A 69 11.13 8.37 4.86
C GLN A 69 9.95 7.46 5.21
N SER A 70 9.11 7.19 4.22
CA SER A 70 8.02 6.22 4.32
C SER A 70 8.34 4.99 3.49
N ILE A 71 7.79 3.85 3.93
CA ILE A 71 7.88 2.57 3.24
C ILE A 71 6.50 1.97 3.10
N ALA A 72 6.27 1.26 2.01
CA ALA A 72 5.09 0.45 1.80
C ALA A 72 5.49 -0.91 1.24
N ALA A 73 4.81 -1.98 1.65
CA ALA A 73 5.01 -3.30 1.09
C ALA A 73 3.71 -4.08 1.02
N THR A 74 3.62 -4.96 0.02
CA THR A 74 2.51 -5.89 -0.16
C THR A 74 3.04 -7.31 -0.01
N PHE A 75 2.35 -8.09 0.80
CA PHE A 75 2.61 -9.49 1.02
C PHE A 75 1.44 -10.31 0.50
N MET A 76 1.72 -11.33 -0.31
CA MET A 76 0.74 -12.30 -0.80
C MET A 76 1.06 -13.68 -0.23
N ILE A 77 0.03 -14.34 0.28
CA ILE A 77 0.13 -15.70 0.80
C ILE A 77 -0.85 -16.56 0.04
N GLY A 78 -0.35 -17.60 -0.63
CA GLY A 78 -1.17 -18.54 -1.41
C GLY A 78 -1.67 -18.01 -2.75
N ASP A 79 -1.20 -16.84 -3.20
CA ASP A 79 -1.63 -16.17 -4.42
C ASP A 79 -0.52 -15.22 -4.93
N ASN A 80 -0.72 -14.57 -6.08
CA ASN A 80 0.18 -13.61 -6.70
C ASN A 80 -0.42 -12.19 -6.69
N LEU A 81 0.45 -11.17 -6.70
CA LEU A 81 0.06 -9.76 -6.83
C LEU A 81 -0.31 -9.41 -8.28
N GLU A 82 -1.38 -10.02 -8.79
CA GLU A 82 -1.91 -9.82 -10.13
C GLU A 82 -3.44 -9.98 -10.13
N VAL A 83 -4.08 -9.59 -11.23
CA VAL A 83 -5.51 -9.86 -11.42
C VAL A 83 -5.70 -11.33 -11.75
N GLY A 84 -6.59 -12.00 -11.01
CA GLY A 84 -6.95 -13.39 -11.25
C GLY A 84 -7.53 -14.05 -10.00
N ASP A 85 -8.24 -15.16 -10.20
CA ASP A 85 -8.87 -15.93 -9.11
C ASP A 85 -7.87 -16.21 -7.98
N PRO A 86 -8.22 -15.95 -6.71
CA PRO A 86 -7.32 -16.21 -5.60
C PRO A 86 -7.10 -17.71 -5.40
N GLY A 87 -5.89 -18.06 -4.95
CA GLY A 87 -5.62 -19.40 -4.45
C GLY A 87 -6.47 -19.72 -3.21
N GLN A 88 -6.67 -21.01 -2.94
CA GLN A 88 -7.46 -21.44 -1.79
C GLN A 88 -6.81 -21.01 -0.47
N GLY A 89 -7.58 -20.31 0.38
CA GLY A 89 -7.10 -19.81 1.67
C GLY A 89 -6.07 -18.69 1.55
N ALA A 90 -6.01 -18.02 0.40
CA ALA A 90 -5.09 -16.93 0.18
C ALA A 90 -5.49 -15.69 0.99
N TYR A 91 -4.50 -14.87 1.32
CA TYR A 91 -4.74 -13.54 1.86
C TYR A 91 -3.65 -12.57 1.39
N SER A 92 -3.98 -11.29 1.48
CA SER A 92 -3.01 -10.22 1.25
C SER A 92 -2.85 -9.39 2.50
N LEU A 93 -1.64 -8.88 2.70
CA LEU A 93 -1.34 -7.90 3.74
C LEU A 93 -0.51 -6.78 3.12
N PHE A 94 -1.08 -5.58 3.12
CA PHE A 94 -0.34 -4.37 2.83
C PHE A 94 0.01 -3.66 4.12
N VAL A 95 1.24 -3.18 4.19
CA VAL A 95 1.77 -2.45 5.34
C VAL A 95 2.40 -1.16 4.88
N MET A 96 2.28 -0.13 5.71
CA MET A 96 3.10 1.06 5.64
C MET A 96 3.86 1.26 6.94
N GLY A 97 5.05 1.80 6.79
CA GLY A 97 5.85 2.27 7.90
C GLY A 97 6.35 3.68 7.64
N HIS A 98 6.63 4.40 8.71
CA HIS A 98 7.23 5.72 8.66
C HIS A 98 8.42 5.78 9.61
N GLU A 99 9.49 6.41 9.15
CA GLU A 99 10.72 6.58 9.91
C GLU A 99 10.55 7.59 11.05
N ASN A 100 11.14 7.27 12.19
CA ASN A 100 11.32 8.17 13.32
C ASN A 100 12.68 7.93 13.97
N ASP A 101 12.94 8.57 15.12
CA ASP A 101 14.21 8.50 15.84
C ASP A 101 14.65 7.07 16.23
N SER A 102 13.73 6.10 16.26
CA SER A 102 13.97 4.69 16.62
C SER A 102 13.91 3.73 15.44
N GLY A 103 13.79 4.24 14.21
CA GLY A 103 13.62 3.46 12.98
C GLY A 103 12.21 3.53 12.44
N TYR A 104 11.76 2.49 11.75
CA TYR A 104 10.45 2.47 11.10
C TYR A 104 9.36 1.94 12.03
N MET A 105 8.32 2.74 12.23
CA MET A 105 7.10 2.32 12.94
C MET A 105 5.96 2.11 11.96
N GLU A 106 5.09 1.15 12.26
CA GLU A 106 3.85 0.95 11.50
C GLU A 106 2.99 2.22 11.50
N SER A 107 2.53 2.60 10.31
CA SER A 107 1.62 3.73 10.12
C SER A 107 0.27 3.33 9.51
N TYR A 108 0.20 2.18 8.84
CA TYR A 108 -1.03 1.66 8.26
C TYR A 108 -0.92 0.17 7.93
N THR A 109 -2.03 -0.56 8.04
CA THR A 109 -2.14 -1.93 7.54
C THR A 109 -3.48 -2.14 6.83
N TRP A 110 -3.46 -2.96 5.79
CA TRP A 110 -4.66 -3.45 5.13
C TRP A 110 -4.52 -4.95 4.91
N PHE A 111 -5.19 -5.71 5.77
CA PHE A 111 -5.35 -7.16 5.65
C PHE A 111 -6.62 -7.50 4.88
N ARG A 112 -6.57 -8.54 4.05
CA ARG A 112 -7.73 -9.04 3.33
C ARG A 112 -7.67 -10.55 3.19
N ASP A 113 -8.64 -11.25 3.78
CA ASP A 113 -8.80 -12.69 3.61
C ASP A 113 -9.65 -12.94 2.36
N THR A 114 -9.11 -13.69 1.39
CA THR A 114 -9.82 -13.88 0.11
C THR A 114 -11.10 -14.72 0.26
N THR A 115 -11.21 -15.52 1.32
CA THR A 115 -12.39 -16.34 1.60
C THR A 115 -13.53 -15.56 2.26
N GLU A 116 -13.21 -14.52 3.04
CA GLU A 116 -14.19 -13.67 3.73
C GLU A 116 -14.53 -12.41 2.92
N ASP A 117 -13.52 -11.77 2.35
CA ASP A 117 -13.61 -10.43 1.74
C ASP A 117 -13.50 -10.45 0.21
N GLY A 118 -13.13 -11.58 -0.40
CA GLY A 118 -12.72 -11.63 -1.80
C GLY A 118 -11.32 -11.02 -2.04
N LYS A 119 -10.77 -11.20 -3.24
CA LYS A 119 -9.43 -10.69 -3.58
C LYS A 119 -9.48 -9.20 -3.87
N ALA A 120 -8.64 -8.41 -3.18
CA ALA A 120 -8.36 -7.01 -3.50
C ALA A 120 -7.03 -6.60 -2.87
N ALA A 121 -5.92 -7.11 -3.43
CA ALA A 121 -4.59 -6.91 -2.89
C ALA A 121 -4.03 -5.54 -3.30
N PRO A 122 -3.74 -4.63 -2.35
CA PRO A 122 -3.28 -3.30 -2.70
C PRO A 122 -1.76 -3.25 -2.87
N ARG A 123 -1.29 -2.37 -3.75
CA ARG A 123 0.11 -2.06 -4.02
C ARG A 123 0.28 -0.55 -4.07
N TYR A 124 1.28 -0.04 -3.37
CA TYR A 124 1.65 1.37 -3.50
C TYR A 124 1.92 1.71 -4.97
N PHE A 125 1.30 2.77 -5.48
CA PHE A 125 1.52 3.28 -6.83
C PHE A 125 2.21 4.64 -6.78
N ASP A 126 1.61 5.63 -6.11
CA ASP A 126 2.19 6.97 -6.01
C ASP A 126 1.64 7.76 -4.80
N HIS A 127 2.14 8.98 -4.57
CA HIS A 127 1.58 9.95 -3.65
C HIS A 127 1.63 11.38 -4.22
N LEU A 128 0.65 12.21 -3.88
CA LEU A 128 0.59 13.62 -4.26
C LEU A 128 -0.44 14.33 -3.36
N ASP A 129 -0.26 15.64 -3.16
CA ASP A 129 -1.21 16.56 -2.51
C ASP A 129 -2.32 16.98 -3.50
N TRP A 130 -3.43 16.24 -3.51
CA TRP A 130 -4.48 16.35 -4.53
C TRP A 130 -5.46 17.48 -4.22
N ASP A 131 -5.67 17.78 -2.95
CA ASP A 131 -6.60 18.81 -2.49
C ASP A 131 -5.94 20.17 -2.19
N GLY A 132 -4.60 20.21 -2.20
CA GLY A 132 -3.81 21.42 -2.02
C GLY A 132 -3.65 21.85 -0.57
N ASP A 133 -3.88 20.95 0.39
CA ASP A 133 -3.76 21.25 1.83
C ASP A 133 -2.31 21.21 2.35
N GLY A 134 -1.37 20.75 1.51
CA GLY A 134 0.06 20.65 1.83
C GLY A 134 0.49 19.28 2.35
N LEU A 135 -0.41 18.30 2.41
CA LEU A 135 -0.18 16.91 2.79
C LEU A 135 -0.42 16.01 1.58
N ASP A 136 0.37 14.95 1.43
CA ASP A 136 0.14 14.03 0.32
C ASP A 136 -0.92 12.97 0.66
N GLU A 137 -1.80 12.70 -0.30
CA GLU A 137 -2.56 11.46 -0.42
C GLU A 137 -1.71 10.35 -1.03
N ILE A 138 -2.01 9.10 -0.69
CA ILE A 138 -1.39 7.92 -1.29
C ILE A 138 -2.37 7.23 -2.22
N LEU A 139 -1.95 6.98 -3.45
CA LEU A 139 -2.65 6.18 -4.43
C LEU A 139 -2.13 4.74 -4.42
N LEU A 140 -3.07 3.81 -4.32
CA LEU A 140 -2.84 2.38 -4.37
C LEU A 140 -3.46 1.80 -5.64
N ASP A 141 -2.70 0.96 -6.33
CA ASP A 141 -3.28 -0.05 -7.21
C ASP A 141 -3.92 -1.14 -6.37
N VAL A 142 -5.09 -1.65 -6.78
CA VAL A 142 -5.75 -2.76 -6.10
C VAL A 142 -6.04 -3.87 -7.10
N PHE A 143 -5.43 -5.04 -6.87
CA PHE A 143 -5.53 -6.21 -7.72
C PHE A 143 -6.63 -7.14 -7.20
N GLY A 144 -7.78 -7.12 -7.88
CA GLY A 144 -8.88 -8.03 -7.61
C GLY A 144 -8.78 -9.34 -8.38
N ASP A 145 -9.84 -10.15 -8.33
CA ASP A 145 -9.95 -11.39 -9.10
C ASP A 145 -10.22 -11.15 -10.59
N GLN A 146 -11.05 -10.16 -10.94
CA GLN A 146 -11.46 -9.90 -12.33
C GLN A 146 -10.80 -8.67 -12.95
N LYS A 147 -10.44 -7.68 -12.13
CA LYS A 147 -9.91 -6.41 -12.62
C LYS A 147 -9.00 -5.72 -11.61
N ARG A 148 -8.19 -4.82 -12.14
CA ARG A 148 -7.40 -3.86 -11.37
C ARG A 148 -8.24 -2.61 -11.15
N SER A 149 -8.16 -2.06 -9.95
CA SER A 149 -8.84 -0.84 -9.53
C SER A 149 -7.88 0.03 -8.70
N PHE A 150 -8.40 1.06 -8.04
CA PHE A 150 -7.58 1.98 -7.24
C PHE A 150 -8.23 2.28 -5.89
N ALA A 151 -7.39 2.58 -4.90
CA ALA A 151 -7.81 3.12 -3.61
C ALA A 151 -6.92 4.31 -3.24
N ALA A 152 -7.46 5.24 -2.45
CA ALA A 152 -6.72 6.38 -1.92
C ALA A 152 -6.67 6.33 -0.40
N LEU A 153 -5.51 6.64 0.16
CA LEU A 153 -5.33 6.89 1.59
C LEU A 153 -5.06 8.39 1.81
N SER A 154 -5.70 8.96 2.83
CA SER A 154 -5.45 10.33 3.27
C SER A 154 -5.15 10.34 4.77
N ARG A 155 -4.51 11.40 5.26
CA ARG A 155 -4.30 11.59 6.70
C ARG A 155 -5.55 12.13 7.37
N GLN A 156 -5.90 11.54 8.51
CA GLN A 156 -6.87 12.09 9.45
C GLN A 156 -6.23 12.13 10.84
N GLY A 157 -5.73 13.31 11.22
CA GLY A 157 -4.84 13.45 12.37
C GLY A 157 -3.54 12.68 12.13
N ASP A 158 -3.16 11.83 13.09
CA ASP A 158 -1.93 11.04 13.04
C ASP A 158 -2.10 9.68 12.32
N SER A 159 -3.27 9.41 11.74
CA SER A 159 -3.60 8.11 11.14
C SER A 159 -3.88 8.21 9.65
N TRP A 160 -3.48 7.17 8.92
CA TRP A 160 -3.92 6.96 7.55
C TRP A 160 -5.27 6.29 7.54
N VAL A 161 -6.17 6.78 6.69
CA VAL A 161 -7.47 6.17 6.46
C VAL A 161 -7.72 6.04 4.97
N ARG A 162 -8.42 4.96 4.58
CA ARG A 162 -8.87 4.77 3.21
C ARG A 162 -10.08 5.67 2.94
N THR A 163 -9.88 6.72 2.16
CA THR A 163 -10.91 7.72 1.82
C THR A 163 -11.67 7.38 0.54
N TYR A 164 -11.05 6.59 -0.34
CA TYR A 164 -11.67 6.11 -1.57
C TYR A 164 -11.24 4.69 -1.89
N GLN A 165 -12.14 3.91 -2.46
CA GLN A 165 -11.87 2.64 -3.11
C GLN A 165 -12.83 2.49 -4.27
N ASP A 166 -12.33 2.16 -5.44
CA ASP A 166 -13.19 1.80 -6.56
C ASP A 166 -13.84 0.44 -6.28
N ASN A 167 -15.17 0.40 -6.22
CA ASN A 167 -15.98 -0.79 -5.97
C ASN A 167 -15.75 -1.90 -7.00
N CYS A 168 -15.02 -1.61 -8.06
CA CYS A 168 -14.68 -2.58 -9.07
C CYS A 168 -13.93 -3.80 -8.47
N ALA A 169 -12.97 -3.65 -7.56
CA ALA A 169 -12.20 -4.82 -7.11
C ALA A 169 -12.98 -5.86 -6.27
N GLU A 170 -14.23 -5.62 -5.88
CA GLU A 170 -14.97 -6.47 -4.92
C GLU A 170 -16.06 -7.36 -5.56
N SER A 171 -15.93 -7.72 -6.84
CA SER A 171 -17.03 -8.38 -7.59
C SER A 171 -16.82 -9.86 -7.91
#